data_AF-A0A536ZQ08-F1
#
_entry.id   AF-A0A536ZQ08-F1
#
_cell.length_a   1.000
_cell.length_b   1.000
_cell.length_c   1.000
_cell.angle_alpha   90.00
_cell.angle_beta   90.00
_cell.angle_gamma   90.00
#
_symmetry.space_group_name_H-M   'P 1'
#
loop_
_entity.id
_entity.type
_entity.pdbx_description
1 polymer ?
#
loop_
_entity_poly.entity_id
_entity_poly.type
_entity_poly.pdbx_seq_one_letter_code
_entity_poly.pdbx_strand_id
1 'polypeptide(L)'
;MSFQSWLLWPDNVPLSMLALVVVGMAFMYAARRPMHDLFRALGHMVGAPLRMAGRWLAAAAAEMNQRNKAVLLAHGRQEVGQRVEREFERLGAIVTRDLQGYPTLQRKLLDEITRIEEDYKKCGEVPPPPPDWTDAVAAVANVKSAGNELVLRVLEEIKRSVTGIHDKAIGEYRKAYETRHRILGSFMPFWRSVDKNLAQVEKNLASLQSSVTTVDAHMAKYEQINAGTDKAQHALTVSAFTQFAIALLVMAVAAGGAFINFKLIALPMSEMVGAGDYITSALRTSEVAALVIIFVEASMGLFLLEAMRVTHLFPRIASLNEVLRRRMLWIAFALLVTLAGVEAALALMRDMLIADKQALLQSLSTVQAGPTEGWVGRIPTAGQMLLGFILPFALAFIAIPLESLIHSARTVGGVLLTVLVRALALVLRVAGQAVRQASRVLIRLYDVAIVLPLLAERLVRGARRSGRIGELDVDAERTHA
;
A
#
# COMPACT_ATOMS: atom_id res chain seq x y z
N MET A 1 -48.17 -39.97 -35.58
CA MET A 1 -48.86 -41.23 -35.21
C MET A 1 -50.08 -40.85 -34.37
N SER A 2 -51.29 -41.18 -34.83
CA SER A 2 -52.53 -40.85 -34.11
C SER A 2 -52.68 -41.73 -32.87
N PHE A 3 -53.19 -41.16 -31.78
CA PHE A 3 -53.37 -41.83 -30.48
C PHE A 3 -54.21 -43.12 -30.59
N GLN A 4 -55.06 -43.23 -31.61
CA GLN A 4 -55.84 -44.42 -31.97
C GLN A 4 -55.00 -45.65 -32.35
N SER A 5 -53.77 -45.48 -32.84
CA SER A 5 -52.92 -46.60 -33.28
C SER A 5 -52.34 -47.44 -32.13
N TRP A 6 -52.45 -46.96 -30.88
CA TRP A 6 -51.95 -47.66 -29.69
C TRP A 6 -53.07 -48.36 -28.90
N LEU A 7 -54.34 -48.10 -29.24
CA LEU A 7 -55.50 -48.67 -28.56
C LEU A 7 -55.79 -50.09 -29.10
N LEU A 8 -55.48 -51.11 -28.29
CA LEU A 8 -55.74 -52.53 -28.59
C LEU A 8 -57.23 -52.82 -28.90
N TRP A 9 -58.12 -52.08 -28.24
CA TRP A 9 -59.56 -52.00 -28.52
C TRP A 9 -59.97 -50.53 -28.73
N PRO A 10 -60.28 -50.12 -29.97
CA PRO A 10 -60.72 -48.76 -30.28
C PRO A 10 -62.04 -48.37 -29.60
N ASP A 11 -62.92 -49.33 -29.34
CA ASP A 11 -64.27 -49.11 -28.79
C ASP A 11 -64.30 -48.90 -27.26
N ASN A 12 -63.22 -49.24 -26.55
CA ASN A 12 -63.12 -49.10 -25.09
C ASN A 12 -61.74 -48.62 -24.66
N VAL A 13 -61.55 -47.31 -24.76
CA VAL A 13 -60.34 -46.56 -24.38
C VAL A 13 -59.79 -46.91 -22.98
N PRO A 14 -60.61 -46.98 -21.90
CA PRO A 14 -60.07 -47.25 -20.57
C PRO A 14 -59.49 -48.68 -20.42
N LEU A 15 -60.08 -49.67 -21.09
CA LEU A 15 -59.64 -51.07 -21.02
C LEU A 15 -58.32 -51.31 -21.76
N SER A 16 -58.19 -50.70 -22.94
CA SER A 16 -56.95 -50.69 -23.72
C SER A 16 -55.80 -49.99 -22.99
N MET A 17 -56.07 -48.86 -22.32
CA MET A 17 -55.08 -48.16 -21.50
C MET A 17 -54.63 -49.02 -20.31
N LEU A 18 -55.55 -49.72 -19.66
CA LEU A 18 -55.24 -50.61 -18.54
C LEU A 18 -54.38 -51.81 -19.00
N ALA A 19 -54.72 -52.41 -20.14
CA ALA A 19 -53.93 -53.50 -20.73
C ALA A 19 -52.51 -53.06 -21.07
N LEU A 20 -52.34 -51.87 -21.68
CA LEU A 20 -51.01 -51.31 -21.97
C LEU A 20 -50.21 -51.02 -20.70
N VAL A 21 -50.86 -50.50 -19.65
CA VAL A 21 -50.21 -50.26 -18.34
C VAL A 21 -49.73 -51.58 -17.74
N VAL A 22 -50.53 -52.64 -17.78
CA VAL A 22 -50.15 -53.96 -17.25
C VAL A 22 -48.99 -54.57 -18.04
N VAL A 23 -49.04 -54.53 -19.37
CA VAL A 23 -47.95 -55.02 -20.24
C VAL A 23 -46.68 -54.21 -20.02
N GLY A 24 -46.79 -52.88 -19.95
CA GLY A 24 -45.67 -51.99 -19.64
C GLY A 24 -45.06 -52.27 -18.27
N MET A 25 -45.89 -52.54 -17.27
CA MET A 25 -45.44 -52.86 -15.90
C MET A 25 -44.73 -54.22 -15.84
N ALA A 26 -45.21 -55.22 -16.58
CA ALA A 26 -44.55 -56.53 -16.69
C ALA A 26 -43.18 -56.41 -17.39
N PHE A 27 -43.10 -55.61 -18.46
CA PHE A 27 -41.83 -55.32 -19.15
C PHE A 27 -40.83 -54.60 -18.23
N MET A 28 -41.29 -53.57 -17.51
CA MET A 28 -40.45 -52.87 -16.52
C MET A 28 -39.99 -53.82 -15.39
N TYR A 29 -40.85 -54.71 -14.92
CA TYR A 29 -40.46 -55.69 -13.90
C TYR A 29 -39.37 -56.66 -14.40
N ALA A 30 -39.47 -57.15 -15.64
CA ALA A 30 -38.44 -58.00 -16.25
C ALA A 30 -37.10 -57.24 -16.43
N ALA A 31 -37.17 -55.97 -16.81
CA ALA A 31 -36.00 -55.10 -16.99
C ALA A 31 -35.42 -54.53 -15.68
N ARG A 32 -35.95 -54.90 -14.52
CA ARG A 32 -35.58 -54.28 -13.23
C ARG A 32 -34.09 -54.33 -12.91
N ARG A 33 -33.48 -55.51 -13.00
CA ARG A 33 -32.05 -55.71 -12.71
C ARG A 33 -31.15 -54.90 -13.64
N PRO A 34 -31.25 -55.03 -14.99
CA PRO A 34 -30.42 -54.23 -15.88
C PRO A 34 -30.65 -52.73 -15.73
N MET A 35 -31.88 -52.29 -15.40
CA MET A 35 -32.16 -50.87 -15.20
C MET A 35 -31.59 -50.31 -13.90
N HIS A 36 -31.63 -51.07 -12.81
CA HIS A 36 -30.94 -50.72 -11.56
C HIS A 36 -29.43 -50.59 -11.75
N ASP A 37 -28.84 -51.53 -12.48
CA ASP A 37 -27.40 -51.52 -12.76
C ASP A 37 -27.01 -50.39 -13.71
N LEU A 38 -27.85 -50.07 -14.70
CA LEU A 38 -27.66 -48.89 -15.56
C LEU A 38 -27.66 -47.59 -14.74
N PHE A 39 -28.64 -47.39 -13.86
CA PHE A 39 -28.70 -46.17 -13.03
C PHE A 39 -27.50 -46.07 -12.07
N ARG A 40 -27.04 -47.19 -11.49
CA ARG A 40 -25.82 -47.22 -10.66
C ARG A 40 -24.59 -46.91 -11.49
N ALA A 41 -24.45 -47.53 -12.67
CA ALA A 41 -23.33 -47.32 -13.57
C ALA A 41 -23.26 -45.86 -14.04
N LEU A 42 -24.37 -45.26 -14.45
CA LEU A 42 -24.45 -43.84 -14.82
C LEU A 42 -24.08 -42.93 -13.64
N GLY A 43 -24.62 -43.20 -12.45
CA GLY A 43 -24.28 -42.45 -11.24
C GLY A 43 -22.80 -42.55 -10.85
N HIS A 44 -22.17 -43.72 -11.07
CA HIS A 44 -20.74 -43.92 -10.85
C HIS A 44 -19.88 -43.26 -11.94
N MET A 45 -20.25 -43.41 -13.21
CA MET A 45 -19.55 -42.87 -14.36
C MET A 45 -19.43 -41.35 -14.28
N VAL A 46 -20.49 -40.67 -13.84
CA VAL A 46 -20.49 -39.21 -13.71
C VAL A 46 -19.98 -38.78 -12.33
N GLY A 47 -20.42 -39.44 -11.25
CA GLY A 47 -20.11 -39.02 -9.88
C GLY A 47 -18.68 -39.30 -9.42
N ALA A 48 -18.00 -40.32 -9.95
CA ALA A 48 -16.63 -40.65 -9.56
C ALA A 48 -15.58 -39.66 -10.10
N PRO A 49 -15.58 -39.28 -11.39
CA PRO A 49 -14.68 -38.27 -11.92
C PRO A 49 -14.85 -36.91 -11.25
N LEU A 50 -16.09 -36.46 -11.01
CA LEU A 50 -16.40 -35.21 -10.30
C LEU A 50 -15.71 -35.16 -8.92
N ARG A 51 -15.80 -36.25 -8.16
CA ARG A 51 -15.18 -36.34 -6.83
C ARG A 51 -13.65 -36.40 -6.91
N MET A 52 -13.10 -37.07 -7.92
CA MET A 52 -11.66 -37.15 -8.14
C MET A 52 -11.09 -35.78 -8.55
N ALA A 53 -11.75 -35.08 -9.48
CA ALA A 53 -11.43 -33.71 -9.87
C ALA A 53 -11.49 -32.76 -8.66
N GLY A 54 -12.52 -32.87 -7.82
CA GLY A 54 -12.61 -32.07 -6.60
C GLY A 54 -11.45 -32.30 -5.63
N ARG A 55 -10.99 -33.55 -5.46
CA ARG A 55 -9.80 -33.86 -4.64
C ARG A 55 -8.52 -33.30 -5.24
N TRP A 56 -8.35 -33.45 -6.56
CA TRP A 56 -7.19 -32.93 -7.27
C TRP A 56 -7.10 -31.41 -7.18
N LEU A 57 -8.22 -30.69 -7.39
CA LEU A 57 -8.28 -29.24 -7.22
C LEU A 57 -8.04 -28.80 -5.77
N ALA A 58 -8.51 -29.57 -4.78
CA ALA A 58 -8.22 -29.28 -3.38
C ALA A 58 -6.71 -29.41 -3.06
N ALA A 59 -6.04 -30.42 -3.62
CA ALA A 59 -4.59 -30.59 -3.51
C ALA A 59 -3.84 -29.46 -4.23
N ALA A 60 -4.25 -29.13 -5.46
CA ALA A 60 -3.70 -28.01 -6.22
C ALA A 60 -3.84 -26.67 -5.46
N ALA A 61 -4.99 -26.42 -4.83
CA ALA A 61 -5.18 -25.23 -4.01
C ALA A 61 -4.30 -25.19 -2.76
N ALA A 62 -3.97 -26.35 -2.17
CA ALA A 62 -3.03 -26.42 -1.05
C ALA A 62 -1.61 -26.07 -1.52
N GLU A 63 -1.19 -26.61 -2.66
CA GLU A 63 0.11 -26.30 -3.28
C GLU A 63 0.22 -24.82 -3.70
N MET A 64 -0.82 -24.27 -4.33
CA MET A 64 -0.90 -22.86 -4.69
C MET A 64 -0.79 -21.95 -3.47
N ASN A 65 -1.43 -22.31 -2.35
CA ASN A 65 -1.33 -21.55 -1.11
C ASN A 65 0.10 -21.55 -0.55
N GLN A 66 0.81 -22.68 -0.62
CA GLN A 66 2.21 -22.76 -0.21
C GLN A 66 3.13 -21.92 -1.10
N ARG A 67 2.95 -21.98 -2.43
CA ARG A 67 3.70 -21.16 -3.39
C ARG A 67 3.43 -19.66 -3.16
N ASN A 68 2.18 -19.27 -2.98
CA ASN A 68 1.80 -17.89 -2.69
C ASN A 68 2.42 -17.40 -1.36
N LYS A 69 2.41 -18.24 -0.31
CA LYS A 69 3.09 -17.93 0.96
C LYS A 69 4.59 -17.71 0.76
N ALA A 70 5.25 -18.60 0.02
CA ALA A 70 6.69 -18.48 -0.25
C ALA A 70 7.03 -17.19 -1.01
N VAL A 71 6.28 -16.87 -2.07
CA VAL A 71 6.48 -15.64 -2.85
C VAL A 71 6.22 -14.39 -2.03
N LEU A 72 5.16 -14.38 -1.22
CA LEU A 72 4.82 -13.23 -0.36
C LEU A 72 5.91 -12.96 0.69
N LEU A 73 6.41 -14.01 1.34
CA LEU A 73 7.49 -13.88 2.32
C LEU A 73 8.81 -13.46 1.66
N ALA A 74 9.13 -14.00 0.48
CA ALA A 74 10.32 -13.59 -0.26
C ALA A 74 10.26 -12.10 -0.67
N HIS A 75 9.11 -11.64 -1.16
CA HIS A 75 8.90 -10.24 -1.50
C HIS A 75 8.97 -9.33 -0.27
N GLY A 76 8.27 -9.70 0.82
CA GLY A 76 8.32 -8.97 2.08
C GLY A 76 9.73 -8.88 2.66
N ARG A 77 10.52 -9.96 2.53
CA ARG A 77 11.92 -10.00 2.97
C ARG A 77 12.78 -9.03 2.16
N GLN A 78 12.61 -8.99 0.83
CA GLN A 78 13.35 -8.08 -0.02
C GLN A 78 12.99 -6.61 0.28
N GLU A 79 11.71 -6.29 0.42
CA GLU A 79 11.25 -4.93 0.66
C GLU A 79 11.67 -4.39 2.04
N VAL A 80 11.48 -5.18 3.10
CA VAL A 80 11.94 -4.80 4.44
C VAL A 80 13.46 -4.79 4.51
N GLY A 81 14.13 -5.74 3.84
CA GLY A 81 15.59 -5.80 3.76
C GLY A 81 16.19 -4.53 3.14
N GLN A 82 15.65 -4.05 2.02
CA GLN A 82 16.10 -2.80 1.40
C GLN A 82 15.86 -1.58 2.30
N ARG A 83 14.76 -1.54 3.06
CA ARG A 83 14.52 -0.45 4.02
C ARG A 83 15.54 -0.49 5.16
N VAL A 84 15.82 -1.68 5.69
CA VAL A 84 16.83 -1.90 6.73
C VAL A 84 18.21 -1.46 6.23
N GLU A 85 18.61 -1.86 5.02
CA GLU A 85 19.89 -1.48 4.42
C GLU A 85 20.03 0.04 4.25
N ARG A 86 18.98 0.73 3.75
CA ARG A 86 18.96 2.19 3.63
C ARG A 86 19.08 2.90 4.99
N GLU A 87 18.38 2.42 6.00
CA GLU A 87 18.47 3.00 7.35
C GLU A 87 19.82 2.71 8.02
N PHE A 88 20.45 1.56 7.73
CA PHE A 88 21.82 1.28 8.16
C PHE A 88 22.84 2.19 7.47
N GLU A 89 22.71 2.43 6.17
CA GLU A 89 23.56 3.38 5.45
C GLU A 89 23.40 4.80 6.00
N ARG A 90 22.16 5.21 6.28
CA ARG A 90 21.85 6.49 6.92
C ARG A 90 22.44 6.59 8.32
N LEU A 91 22.31 5.55 9.15
CA LEU A 91 22.94 5.47 10.46
C LEU A 91 24.47 5.58 10.34
N GLY A 92 25.07 4.86 9.39
CA GLY A 92 26.50 4.94 9.12
C GLY A 92 26.95 6.36 8.79
N ALA A 93 26.18 7.09 7.98
CA ALA A 93 26.45 8.49 7.67
C ALA A 93 26.33 9.41 8.91
N ILE A 94 25.32 9.20 9.76
CA ILE A 94 25.15 9.95 11.02
C ILE A 94 26.32 9.67 11.98
N VAL A 95 26.63 8.40 12.21
CA VAL A 95 27.72 7.96 13.08
C VAL A 95 29.05 8.51 12.59
N THR A 96 29.33 8.43 11.28
CA THR A 96 30.58 8.97 10.71
C THR A 96 30.67 10.49 10.90
N ARG A 97 29.59 11.22 10.61
CA ARG A 97 29.54 12.68 10.79
C ARG A 97 29.74 13.08 12.26
N ASP A 98 29.05 12.40 13.17
CA ASP A 98 29.03 12.76 14.58
C ASP A 98 30.32 12.32 15.30
N LEU A 99 30.90 11.17 14.92
CA LEU A 99 32.23 10.74 15.39
C LEU A 99 33.36 11.63 14.87
N GLN A 100 33.29 12.15 13.64
CA GLN A 100 34.30 13.07 13.12
C GLN A 100 34.32 14.42 13.86
N GLY A 101 33.15 14.89 14.31
CA GLY A 101 33.04 16.12 15.09
C GLY A 101 33.58 16.01 16.52
N TYR A 102 33.51 14.82 17.12
CA TYR A 102 33.82 14.61 18.54
C TYR A 102 35.28 14.95 18.94
N PRO A 103 36.33 14.52 18.21
CA PRO A 103 37.71 14.91 18.51
C PRO A 103 37.95 16.42 18.47
N THR A 104 37.29 17.13 17.54
CA THR A 104 37.44 18.59 17.45
C THR A 104 36.79 19.29 18.65
N LEU A 105 35.67 18.75 19.13
CA LEU A 105 34.96 19.22 20.30
C LEU A 105 35.77 18.96 21.56
N GLN A 106 36.35 17.76 21.69
CA GLN A 106 37.26 17.39 22.78
C GLN A 106 38.49 18.31 22.79
N ARG A 107 39.11 18.55 21.64
CA ARG A 107 40.30 19.42 21.53
C ARG A 107 39.99 20.85 21.92
N LYS A 108 38.89 21.44 21.42
CA LYS A 108 38.44 22.77 21.83
C LYS A 108 38.17 22.86 23.33
N LEU A 109 37.56 21.83 23.91
CA LEU A 109 37.30 21.79 25.35
C LEU A 109 38.62 21.79 26.14
N LEU A 110 39.60 20.98 25.73
CA LEU A 110 40.92 20.89 26.37
C LEU A 110 41.71 22.20 26.24
N ASP A 111 41.75 22.80 25.05
CA ASP A 111 42.45 24.07 24.80
C ASP A 111 41.87 25.19 25.69
N GLU A 112 40.54 25.29 25.78
CA GLU A 112 39.88 26.30 26.62
C GLU A 112 39.99 26.00 28.12
N ILE A 113 39.96 24.73 28.57
CA ILE A 113 40.24 24.37 29.97
C ILE A 113 41.65 24.83 30.37
N THR A 114 42.63 24.59 29.50
CA THR A 114 44.03 25.01 29.74
C THR A 114 44.13 26.53 29.87
N ARG A 115 43.40 27.27 29.02
CA ARG A 115 43.34 28.73 29.06
C ARG A 115 42.69 29.26 30.34
N ILE A 116 41.59 28.64 30.78
CA ILE A 116 40.95 28.97 32.06
C ILE A 116 41.92 28.76 33.22
N GLU A 117 42.69 27.68 33.19
CA GLU A 117 43.65 27.34 34.24
C GLU A 117 44.83 28.35 34.29
N GLU A 118 45.31 28.82 33.13
CA GLU A 118 46.28 29.91 33.05
C GLU A 118 45.72 31.24 33.56
N ASP A 119 44.50 31.60 33.16
CA ASP A 119 43.87 32.86 33.55
C ASP A 119 43.49 32.85 35.04
N TYR A 120 43.14 31.70 35.60
CA TYR A 120 42.98 31.49 37.04
C TYR A 120 44.30 31.68 37.79
N LYS A 121 45.41 31.10 37.30
CA LYS A 121 46.75 31.32 37.87
C LYS A 121 47.15 32.80 37.87
N LYS A 122 46.85 33.54 36.80
CA LYS A 122 47.09 35.01 36.73
C LYS A 122 46.24 35.81 37.70
N CYS A 123 45.13 35.25 38.18
CA CYS A 123 44.26 35.88 39.18
C CYS A 123 44.66 35.58 40.63
N GLY A 124 45.69 34.77 40.90
CA GLY A 124 46.19 34.50 42.25
C GLY A 124 46.78 35.77 42.88
N GLU A 125 46.34 36.14 44.07
CA GLU A 125 46.84 37.32 44.78
C GLU A 125 48.28 37.11 45.28
N VAL A 126 49.14 38.10 45.05
CA VAL A 126 50.28 38.36 45.93
C VAL A 126 49.81 39.48 46.87
N PRO A 127 49.69 39.26 48.19
CA PRO A 127 49.32 40.33 49.11
C PRO A 127 50.30 41.50 48.94
N PRO A 128 49.82 42.76 48.88
CA PRO A 128 50.72 43.89 48.77
C PRO A 128 51.68 43.85 49.97
N PRO A 129 52.99 44.09 49.75
CA PRO A 129 53.96 44.11 50.85
C PRO A 129 53.51 45.11 51.92
N PRO A 130 53.84 44.86 53.20
CA PRO A 130 53.43 45.72 54.29
C PRO A 130 53.88 47.17 54.02
N PRO A 131 53.02 48.16 54.28
CA PRO A 131 53.25 49.52 53.78
C PRO A 131 54.39 50.25 54.53
N ASP A 132 55.20 50.99 53.78
CA ASP A 132 56.39 51.73 54.25
C ASP A 132 56.12 52.79 55.34
N TRP A 133 54.86 53.16 55.59
CA TRP A 133 54.50 54.06 56.69
C TRP A 133 54.71 53.41 58.07
N THR A 134 54.75 52.07 58.15
CA THR A 134 55.04 51.35 59.40
C THR A 134 56.43 51.72 59.93
N ASP A 135 57.41 51.87 59.04
CA ASP A 135 58.76 52.34 59.38
C ASP A 135 58.77 53.84 59.72
N ALA A 136 58.02 54.66 58.98
CA ALA A 136 57.91 56.10 59.26
C ALA A 136 57.23 56.40 60.61
N VAL A 137 56.20 55.63 60.98
CA VAL A 137 55.50 55.74 62.28
C VAL A 137 56.37 55.21 63.42
N ALA A 138 57.12 54.12 63.19
CA ALA A 138 58.10 53.61 64.15
C ALA A 138 59.24 54.62 64.41
N ALA A 139 59.69 55.35 63.40
CA ALA A 139 60.69 56.41 63.54
C ALA A 139 60.16 57.60 64.38
N VAL A 140 58.89 57.96 64.24
CA VAL A 140 58.26 59.10 64.94
C VAL A 140 57.94 58.76 66.41
N ALA A 141 57.53 57.52 66.69
CA ALA A 141 57.28 57.06 68.06
C ALA A 141 58.53 57.15 68.97
N ASN A 142 59.73 57.18 68.37
CA ASN A 142 61.00 57.32 69.08
C ASN A 142 61.43 58.78 69.36
N VAL A 143 60.71 59.79 68.85
CA VAL A 143 61.06 61.21 69.04
C VAL A 143 60.30 61.81 70.25
N LYS A 144 61.02 62.21 71.31
CA LYS A 144 60.43 62.89 72.48
C LYS A 144 60.02 64.33 72.17
N SER A 145 58.77 64.67 72.46
CA SER A 145 58.16 65.97 72.18
C SER A 145 58.80 67.13 72.96
N ALA A 146 59.41 68.07 72.23
CA ALA A 146 59.60 69.45 72.65
C ALA A 146 59.10 70.33 71.50
N GLY A 147 58.07 71.13 71.77
CA GLY A 147 57.28 71.82 70.75
C GLY A 147 58.13 72.65 69.78
N ASN A 148 57.93 72.41 68.49
CA ASN A 148 58.06 73.38 67.41
C ASN A 148 57.67 72.72 66.09
N GLU A 149 57.34 73.55 65.12
CA GLU A 149 57.01 73.34 63.70
C GLU A 149 57.48 72.04 63.01
N LEU A 150 58.58 71.43 63.46
CA LEU A 150 59.09 70.12 63.01
C LEU A 150 58.10 68.97 63.25
N VAL A 151 57.46 68.86 64.41
CA VAL A 151 56.49 67.76 64.66
C VAL A 151 55.24 67.93 63.81
N LEU A 152 54.79 69.18 63.60
CA LEU A 152 53.69 69.51 62.71
C LEU A 152 54.03 69.21 61.24
N ARG A 153 55.22 69.61 60.76
CA ARG A 153 55.71 69.25 59.42
C ARG A 153 55.83 67.75 59.22
N VAL A 154 56.36 67.02 60.20
CA VAL A 154 56.50 65.56 60.12
C VAL A 154 55.14 64.88 60.15
N LEU A 155 54.19 65.30 60.99
CA LEU A 155 52.82 64.79 60.97
C LEU A 155 52.10 65.12 59.65
N GLU A 156 52.35 66.30 59.08
CA GLU A 156 51.81 66.70 57.78
C GLU A 156 52.44 65.92 56.63
N GLU A 157 53.73 65.57 56.73
CA GLU A 157 54.45 64.71 55.78
C GLU A 157 54.03 63.24 55.89
N ILE A 158 53.75 62.74 57.10
CA ILE A 158 53.11 61.43 57.34
C ILE A 158 51.70 61.45 56.75
N LYS A 159 50.89 62.48 57.03
CA LYS A 159 49.54 62.59 56.47
C LYS A 159 49.58 62.57 54.95
N ARG A 160 50.50 63.32 54.33
CA ARG A 160 50.69 63.39 52.87
C ARG A 160 51.21 62.07 52.29
N SER A 161 52.12 61.39 52.97
CA SER A 161 52.63 60.06 52.60
C SER A 161 51.56 58.99 52.72
N VAL A 162 50.81 58.96 53.82
CA VAL A 162 49.68 58.05 54.05
C VAL A 162 48.58 58.27 53.02
N THR A 163 48.17 59.51 52.72
CA THR A 163 47.19 59.76 51.64
C THR A 163 47.74 59.37 50.27
N GLY A 164 49.02 59.66 49.98
CA GLY A 164 49.66 59.29 48.72
C GLY A 164 49.77 57.77 48.50
N ILE A 165 50.18 57.01 49.53
CA ILE A 165 50.26 55.54 49.50
C ILE A 165 48.86 54.94 49.48
N HIS A 166 47.90 55.48 50.23
CA HIS A 166 46.51 55.02 50.22
C HIS A 166 45.86 55.21 48.84
N ASP A 167 46.03 56.38 48.21
CA ASP A 167 45.54 56.64 46.86
C ASP A 167 46.21 55.72 45.83
N LYS A 168 47.52 55.47 45.98
CA LYS A 168 48.25 54.54 45.11
C LYS A 168 47.80 53.09 45.29
N ALA A 169 47.64 52.64 46.53
CA ALA A 169 47.14 51.30 46.85
C ALA A 169 45.69 51.11 46.37
N ILE A 170 44.80 52.10 46.58
CA ILE A 170 43.44 52.07 46.02
C ILE A 170 43.48 52.02 44.49
N GLY A 171 44.38 52.76 43.85
CA GLY A 171 44.58 52.74 42.40
C GLY A 171 45.05 51.37 41.89
N GLU A 172 46.01 50.74 42.57
CA GLU A 172 46.50 49.40 42.27
C GLU A 172 45.43 48.32 42.52
N TYR A 173 44.68 48.42 43.62
CA TYR A 173 43.52 47.56 43.89
C TYR A 173 42.46 47.72 42.79
N ARG A 174 42.10 48.95 42.40
CA ARG A 174 41.13 49.17 41.30
C ARG A 174 41.59 48.53 40.00
N LYS A 175 42.86 48.70 39.62
CA LYS A 175 43.43 48.06 38.42
C LYS A 175 43.43 46.54 38.52
N ALA A 176 43.78 45.98 39.67
CA ALA A 176 43.77 44.53 39.88
C ALA A 176 42.34 43.96 39.78
N TYR A 177 41.37 44.63 40.41
CA TYR A 177 39.95 44.27 40.32
C TYR A 177 39.41 44.40 38.90
N GLU A 178 39.72 45.48 38.19
CA GLU A 178 39.33 45.67 36.78
C GLU A 178 39.90 44.55 35.90
N THR A 179 41.15 44.17 36.12
CA THR A 179 41.80 43.07 35.38
C THR A 179 41.13 41.73 35.67
N ARG A 180 40.84 41.42 36.94
CA ARG A 180 40.08 40.22 37.34
C ARG A 180 38.68 40.20 36.74
N HIS A 181 37.97 41.32 36.78
CA HIS A 181 36.61 41.42 36.25
C HIS A 181 36.59 41.30 34.72
N ARG A 182 37.62 41.81 34.04
CA ARG A 182 37.84 41.62 32.61
C ARG A 182 38.10 40.15 32.26
N ILE A 183 38.91 39.45 33.05
CA ILE A 183 39.17 38.01 32.89
C ILE A 183 37.88 37.21 33.13
N LEU A 184 37.16 37.47 34.22
CA LEU A 184 35.85 36.86 34.50
C LEU A 184 34.83 37.11 33.38
N GLY A 185 34.76 38.33 32.85
CA GLY A 185 33.92 38.68 31.70
C GLY A 185 34.28 37.90 30.44
N SER A 186 35.53 37.50 30.26
CA SER A 186 35.98 36.70 29.12
C SER A 186 35.56 35.22 29.18
N PHE A 187 35.10 34.71 30.34
CA PHE A 187 34.57 33.34 30.47
C PHE A 187 33.11 33.17 30.02
N MET A 188 32.33 34.26 29.98
CA MET A 188 30.92 34.21 29.58
C MET A 188 30.69 33.67 28.14
N PRO A 189 31.45 34.11 27.12
CA PRO A 189 31.39 33.55 25.77
C PRO A 189 31.74 32.06 25.71
N PHE A 190 32.67 31.59 26.56
CA PHE A 190 33.08 30.18 26.65
C PHE A 190 31.92 29.30 27.11
N TRP A 191 31.30 29.63 28.24
CA TRP A 191 30.16 28.85 28.78
C TRP A 191 29.02 28.75 27.78
N ARG A 192 28.73 29.85 27.05
CA ARG A 192 27.75 29.84 25.95
C ARG A 192 28.15 28.93 24.80
N SER A 193 29.44 28.86 24.44
CA SER A 193 29.92 27.96 23.39
C SER A 193 29.85 26.50 23.82
N VAL A 194 30.20 26.19 25.07
CA VAL A 194 30.11 24.82 25.63
C VAL A 194 28.66 24.37 25.68
N ASP A 195 27.77 25.22 26.20
CA ASP A 195 26.31 24.98 26.24
C ASP A 195 25.75 24.70 24.83
N LYS A 196 26.08 25.55 23.86
CA LYS A 196 25.66 25.36 22.46
C LYS A 196 26.18 24.04 21.85
N ASN A 197 27.43 23.68 22.12
CA ASN A 197 28.01 22.44 21.62
C ASN A 197 27.42 21.20 22.30
N LEU A 198 27.18 21.25 23.62
CA LEU A 198 26.50 20.19 24.37
C LEU A 198 25.07 19.99 23.86
N ALA A 199 24.31 21.06 23.65
CA ALA A 199 22.97 21.00 23.07
C ALA A 199 22.98 20.37 21.66
N GLN A 200 24.02 20.65 20.86
CA GLN A 200 24.18 20.02 19.55
C GLN A 200 24.49 18.51 19.66
N VAL A 201 25.34 18.11 20.61
CA VAL A 201 25.64 16.69 20.89
C VAL A 201 24.41 15.96 21.39
N GLU A 202 23.63 16.56 22.29
CA GLU A 202 22.36 16.02 22.78
C GLU A 202 21.37 15.78 21.63
N LYS A 203 21.20 16.77 20.73
CA LYS A 203 20.33 16.64 19.56
C LYS A 203 20.79 15.53 18.61
N ASN A 204 22.10 15.44 18.38
CA ASN A 204 22.68 14.39 17.55
C ASN A 204 22.45 13.00 18.18
N LEU A 205 22.68 12.86 19.48
CA LEU A 205 22.46 11.62 20.22
C LEU A 205 20.99 11.21 20.22
N ALA A 206 20.07 12.16 20.42
CA ALA A 206 18.63 11.91 20.32
C ALA A 206 18.23 11.45 18.90
N SER A 207 18.81 12.05 17.86
CA SER A 207 18.57 11.61 16.48
C SER A 207 19.11 10.20 16.23
N LEU A 208 20.30 9.88 16.72
CA LEU A 208 20.90 8.55 16.60
C LEU A 208 20.07 7.50 17.35
N GLN A 209 19.62 7.81 18.56
CA GLN A 209 18.72 6.94 19.33
C GLN A 209 17.42 6.68 18.57
N SER A 210 16.80 7.73 18.01
CA SER A 210 15.57 7.58 17.21
C SER A 210 15.78 6.70 15.97
N SER A 211 16.91 6.83 15.28
CA SER A 211 17.26 5.98 14.14
C SER A 211 17.52 4.53 14.55
N VAL A 212 18.22 4.28 15.66
CA VAL A 212 18.44 2.92 16.20
C VAL A 212 17.10 2.24 16.54
N THR A 213 16.20 2.92 17.24
CA THR A 213 14.86 2.35 17.56
C THR A 213 14.04 2.03 16.31
N THR A 214 14.18 2.84 15.26
CA THR A 214 13.52 2.61 13.97
C THR A 214 14.10 1.39 13.26
N VAL A 215 15.42 1.24 13.28
CA VAL A 215 16.11 0.06 12.72
C VAL A 215 15.74 -1.20 13.49
N ASP A 216 15.72 -1.17 14.82
CA ASP A 216 15.29 -2.31 15.64
C ASP A 216 13.86 -2.75 15.29
N ALA A 217 12.94 -1.79 15.12
CA ALA A 217 11.57 -2.09 14.72
C ALA A 217 11.49 -2.72 13.31
N HIS A 218 12.31 -2.26 12.37
CA HIS A 218 12.39 -2.87 11.04
C HIS A 218 13.08 -4.23 11.06
N MET A 219 14.10 -4.42 11.88
CA MET A 219 14.82 -5.68 12.05
C MET A 219 13.93 -6.74 12.71
N ALA A 220 13.14 -6.37 13.72
CA ALA A 220 12.16 -7.26 14.34
C ALA A 220 11.10 -7.73 13.31
N LYS A 221 10.63 -6.84 12.44
CA LYS A 221 9.74 -7.21 11.33
C LYS A 221 10.44 -8.14 10.34
N TYR A 222 11.69 -7.84 9.99
CA TYR A 222 12.49 -8.68 9.10
C TYR A 222 12.68 -10.10 9.66
N GLU A 223 12.99 -10.22 10.95
CA GLU A 223 13.14 -11.49 11.64
C GLU A 223 11.84 -12.30 11.63
N GLN A 224 10.70 -11.66 11.93
CA GLN A 224 9.38 -12.31 11.88
C GLN A 224 9.01 -12.83 10.47
N ILE A 225 9.40 -12.09 9.43
CA ILE A 225 9.21 -12.49 8.02
C ILE A 225 10.16 -13.65 7.68
N ASN A 226 11.43 -13.57 8.11
CA ASN A 226 12.43 -14.61 7.87
C ASN A 226 12.08 -15.93 8.58
N ALA A 227 11.53 -15.85 9.79
CA ALA A 227 11.00 -16.99 10.53
C ALA A 227 9.69 -17.56 9.93
N GLY A 228 9.09 -16.89 8.94
CA GLY A 228 7.89 -17.36 8.25
C GLY A 228 6.65 -17.44 9.15
N THR A 229 6.60 -16.63 10.20
CA THR A 229 5.52 -16.64 11.19
C THR A 229 4.17 -16.33 10.57
N ASP A 230 3.10 -16.95 11.08
CA ASP A 230 1.74 -16.72 10.56
C ASP A 230 1.28 -15.28 10.78
N LYS A 231 1.75 -14.62 11.84
CA LYS A 231 1.52 -13.18 12.08
C LYS A 231 2.11 -12.32 10.96
N ALA A 232 3.37 -12.57 10.56
CA ALA A 232 4.01 -11.82 9.48
C ALA A 232 3.31 -12.07 8.15
N GLN A 233 2.93 -13.32 7.85
CA GLN A 233 2.14 -13.63 6.66
C GLN A 233 0.82 -12.86 6.65
N HIS A 234 0.07 -12.90 7.75
CA HIS A 234 -1.22 -12.22 7.85
C HIS A 234 -1.07 -10.70 7.69
N ALA A 235 -0.09 -10.09 8.37
CA ALA A 235 0.20 -8.67 8.26
C ALA A 235 0.57 -8.25 6.82
N LEU A 236 1.40 -9.04 6.14
CA LEU A 236 1.76 -8.80 4.73
C LEU A 236 0.55 -8.93 3.80
N THR A 237 -0.30 -9.96 4.01
CA THR A 237 -1.54 -10.09 3.22
C THR A 237 -2.48 -8.90 3.45
N VAL A 238 -2.73 -8.51 4.70
CA VAL A 238 -3.61 -7.37 5.02
C VAL A 238 -3.06 -6.08 4.41
N SER A 239 -1.75 -5.85 4.51
CA SER A 239 -1.10 -4.70 3.87
C SER A 239 -1.31 -4.70 2.35
N ALA A 240 -1.14 -5.83 1.69
CA ALA A 240 -1.37 -5.95 0.25
C ALA A 240 -2.84 -5.70 -0.14
N PHE A 241 -3.81 -6.18 0.66
CA PHE A 241 -5.23 -5.91 0.44
C PHE A 241 -5.56 -4.41 0.59
N THR A 242 -5.02 -3.75 1.61
CA THR A 242 -5.21 -2.31 1.80
C THR A 242 -4.60 -1.51 0.67
N GLN A 243 -3.38 -1.84 0.24
CA GLN A 243 -2.73 -1.21 -0.91
C GLN A 243 -3.54 -1.41 -2.20
N PHE A 244 -4.04 -2.63 -2.44
CA PHE A 244 -4.91 -2.93 -3.57
C PHE A 244 -6.19 -2.09 -3.55
N ALA A 245 -6.85 -1.97 -2.41
CA ALA A 245 -8.07 -1.19 -2.27
C ALA A 245 -7.84 0.31 -2.53
N ILE A 246 -6.75 0.87 -1.98
CA ILE A 246 -6.37 2.26 -2.21
C ILE A 246 -6.02 2.48 -3.69
N ALA A 247 -5.19 1.61 -4.27
CA ALA A 247 -4.80 1.69 -5.67
C ALA A 247 -6.01 1.57 -6.60
N LEU A 248 -6.94 0.65 -6.32
CA LEU A 248 -8.16 0.47 -7.10
C LEU A 248 -9.08 1.70 -7.04
N LEU A 249 -9.23 2.32 -5.86
CA LEU A 249 -10.01 3.55 -5.71
C LEU A 249 -9.39 4.68 -6.53
N VAL A 250 -8.08 4.89 -6.41
CA VAL A 250 -7.37 5.91 -7.20
C VAL A 250 -7.47 5.61 -8.70
N MET A 251 -7.37 4.34 -9.12
CA MET A 251 -7.55 3.93 -10.51
C MET A 251 -8.98 4.18 -11.02
N ALA A 252 -10.00 4.05 -10.17
CA ALA A 252 -11.39 4.37 -10.53
C ALA A 252 -11.58 5.88 -10.76
N VAL A 253 -10.98 6.72 -9.92
CA VAL A 253 -10.96 8.19 -10.11
C VAL A 253 -10.21 8.55 -11.40
N ALA A 254 -9.05 7.93 -11.62
CA ALA A 254 -8.27 8.09 -12.84
C ALA A 254 -9.05 7.68 -14.11
N ALA A 255 -9.79 6.56 -14.06
CA ALA A 255 -10.66 6.15 -15.16
C ALA A 255 -11.78 7.17 -15.43
N GLY A 256 -12.32 7.80 -14.38
CA GLY A 256 -13.23 8.93 -14.51
C GLY A 256 -12.59 10.13 -15.20
N GLY A 257 -11.36 10.49 -14.83
CA GLY A 257 -10.57 11.52 -15.50
C GLY A 257 -10.31 11.21 -16.98
N ALA A 258 -9.93 9.98 -17.30
CA ALA A 258 -9.73 9.51 -18.67
C ALA A 258 -11.03 9.52 -19.48
N PHE A 259 -12.16 9.18 -18.85
CA PHE A 259 -13.48 9.27 -19.49
C PHE A 259 -13.86 10.71 -19.83
N ILE A 260 -13.58 11.66 -18.92
CA ILE A 260 -13.78 13.09 -19.19
C ILE A 260 -12.87 13.52 -20.36
N ASN A 261 -11.59 13.14 -20.35
CA ASN A 261 -10.67 13.49 -21.44
C ASN A 261 -11.15 12.92 -22.79
N PHE A 262 -11.59 11.65 -22.80
CA PHE A 262 -12.18 11.02 -23.97
C PHE A 262 -13.37 11.80 -24.52
N LYS A 263 -14.27 12.28 -23.67
CA LYS A 263 -15.43 13.08 -24.10
C LYS A 263 -15.07 14.48 -24.57
N LEU A 264 -13.99 15.08 -24.05
CA LEU A 264 -13.47 16.35 -24.54
C LEU A 264 -12.91 16.21 -25.97
N ILE A 265 -12.21 15.12 -26.25
CA ILE A 265 -11.53 14.88 -27.53
C ILE A 265 -12.48 14.33 -28.61
N ALA A 266 -13.38 13.41 -28.26
CA ALA A 266 -14.14 12.64 -29.25
C ALA A 266 -15.10 13.47 -30.10
N LEU A 267 -15.66 14.56 -29.57
CA LEU A 267 -16.61 15.42 -30.29
C LEU A 267 -15.94 16.20 -31.43
N PRO A 268 -14.90 17.03 -31.20
CA PRO A 268 -14.22 17.74 -32.27
C PRO A 268 -13.56 16.77 -33.28
N MET A 269 -13.06 15.62 -32.82
CA MET A 269 -12.52 14.58 -33.72
C MET A 269 -13.58 13.98 -34.65
N SER A 270 -14.85 13.93 -34.23
CA SER A 270 -15.93 13.45 -35.11
C SER A 270 -16.20 14.38 -36.28
N GLU A 271 -15.99 15.68 -36.13
CA GLU A 271 -16.15 16.63 -37.23
C GLU A 271 -14.91 16.62 -38.14
N MET A 272 -13.70 16.45 -37.58
CA MET A 272 -12.45 16.44 -38.36
C MET A 272 -12.19 15.14 -39.13
N VAL A 273 -12.56 14.00 -38.55
CA VAL A 273 -12.26 12.67 -39.12
C VAL A 273 -13.49 12.05 -39.83
N GLY A 274 -14.65 12.71 -39.74
CA GLY A 274 -15.90 12.29 -40.38
C GLY A 274 -16.84 11.58 -39.41
N ALA A 275 -17.96 12.24 -39.07
CA ALA A 275 -18.87 11.78 -38.02
C ALA A 275 -19.69 10.54 -38.42
N GLY A 276 -19.76 10.25 -39.73
CA GLY A 276 -20.51 9.14 -40.31
C GLY A 276 -19.67 7.90 -40.60
N ASP A 277 -18.34 7.95 -40.45
CA ASP A 277 -17.49 6.79 -40.70
C ASP A 277 -17.43 5.90 -39.47
N TYR A 278 -17.95 4.68 -39.64
CA TYR A 278 -17.91 3.61 -38.66
C TYR A 278 -16.89 2.57 -39.11
N ILE A 279 -15.90 2.30 -38.27
CA ILE A 279 -14.93 1.22 -38.51
C ILE A 279 -15.59 -0.15 -38.25
N THR A 280 -16.52 -0.19 -37.30
CA THR A 280 -17.31 -1.37 -36.94
C THR A 280 -18.74 -0.94 -36.66
N SER A 281 -19.71 -1.84 -36.74
CA SER A 281 -21.14 -1.56 -36.56
C SER A 281 -21.51 -0.77 -35.27
N ALA A 282 -20.63 -0.73 -34.27
CA ALA A 282 -20.86 -0.03 -33.01
C ALA A 282 -19.80 1.06 -32.67
N LEU A 283 -18.69 1.17 -33.42
CA LEU A 283 -17.56 2.06 -33.07
C LEU A 283 -17.32 3.10 -34.17
N ARG A 284 -17.37 4.38 -33.79
CA ARG A 284 -17.07 5.50 -34.70
C ARG A 284 -15.56 5.70 -34.85
N THR A 285 -15.11 6.12 -36.03
CA THR A 285 -13.67 6.42 -36.27
C THR A 285 -13.14 7.46 -35.29
N SER A 286 -13.96 8.45 -34.90
CA SER A 286 -13.58 9.48 -33.94
C SER A 286 -13.37 8.97 -32.51
N GLU A 287 -14.12 7.96 -32.08
CA GLU A 287 -13.96 7.33 -30.78
C GLU A 287 -12.65 6.55 -30.72
N VAL A 288 -12.34 5.82 -31.79
CA VAL A 288 -11.06 5.10 -31.90
C VAL A 288 -9.89 6.09 -31.91
N ALA A 289 -9.98 7.19 -32.65
CA ALA A 289 -8.92 8.20 -32.69
C ALA A 289 -8.69 8.86 -31.32
N ALA A 290 -9.76 9.21 -30.59
CA ALA A 290 -9.65 9.75 -29.23
C ALA A 290 -9.01 8.74 -28.26
N LEU A 291 -9.38 7.47 -28.35
CA LEU A 291 -8.79 6.40 -27.53
C LEU A 291 -7.29 6.22 -27.81
N VAL A 292 -6.88 6.31 -29.08
CA VAL A 292 -5.47 6.19 -29.49
C VAL A 292 -4.64 7.34 -28.89
N ILE A 293 -5.14 8.58 -28.93
CA ILE A 293 -4.46 9.73 -28.31
C ILE A 293 -4.23 9.47 -26.82
N ILE A 294 -5.28 9.10 -26.10
CA ILE A 294 -5.22 8.83 -24.65
C ILE A 294 -4.26 7.66 -24.35
N PHE A 295 -4.23 6.62 -25.16
CA PHE A 295 -3.29 5.51 -24.97
C PHE A 295 -1.84 5.89 -25.24
N VAL A 296 -1.58 6.72 -26.26
CA VAL A 296 -0.23 7.25 -26.52
C VAL A 296 0.23 8.14 -25.37
N GLU A 297 -0.65 9.00 -24.88
CA GLU A 297 -0.42 9.87 -23.73
C GLU A 297 -0.14 9.07 -22.44
N ALA A 298 -1.01 8.12 -22.09
CA ALA A 298 -0.82 7.25 -20.94
C ALA A 298 0.49 6.45 -21.04
N SER A 299 0.84 5.99 -22.24
CA SER A 299 2.11 5.29 -22.50
C SER A 299 3.32 6.20 -22.32
N MET A 300 3.26 7.45 -22.82
CA MET A 300 4.35 8.41 -22.59
C MET A 300 4.46 8.84 -21.14
N GLY A 301 3.35 8.99 -20.43
CA GLY A 301 3.33 9.28 -19.00
C GLY A 301 4.00 8.17 -18.18
N LEU A 302 3.68 6.91 -18.51
CA LEU A 302 4.34 5.74 -17.93
C LEU A 302 5.85 5.75 -18.18
N PHE A 303 6.29 6.01 -19.42
CA PHE A 303 7.71 6.10 -19.74
C PHE A 303 8.42 7.27 -19.06
N LEU A 304 7.73 8.41 -18.89
CA LEU A 304 8.26 9.58 -18.19
C LEU A 304 8.53 9.26 -16.72
N LEU A 305 7.57 8.64 -16.03
CA LEU A 305 7.69 8.28 -14.61
C LEU A 305 8.72 7.16 -14.37
N GLU A 306 8.81 6.21 -15.29
CA GLU A 306 9.84 5.18 -15.26
C GLU A 306 11.25 5.78 -15.47
N ALA A 307 11.40 6.72 -16.40
CA ALA A 307 12.68 7.41 -16.64
C ALA A 307 13.12 8.26 -15.44
N MET A 308 12.16 8.79 -14.66
CA MET A 308 12.41 9.50 -13.40
C MET A 308 12.67 8.57 -12.21
N ARG A 309 12.53 7.24 -12.36
CA ARG A 309 12.60 6.24 -11.27
C ARG A 309 11.56 6.47 -10.15
N VAL A 310 10.43 7.08 -10.51
CA VAL A 310 9.28 7.16 -9.60
C VAL A 310 8.56 5.81 -9.60
N THR A 311 8.37 5.22 -10.78
CA THR A 311 7.81 3.88 -10.96
C THR A 311 8.88 2.86 -11.36
N HIS A 312 8.63 1.57 -11.08
CA HIS A 312 9.52 0.45 -11.38
C HIS A 312 8.80 -0.67 -12.15
N LEU A 313 7.95 -0.29 -13.11
CA LEU A 313 7.19 -1.24 -13.92
C LEU A 313 8.05 -1.96 -14.96
N PHE A 314 9.14 -1.35 -15.41
CA PHE A 314 10.04 -1.89 -16.41
C PHE A 314 11.49 -1.89 -15.91
N PRO A 315 11.93 -2.93 -15.18
CA PRO A 315 13.28 -3.00 -14.60
C PRO A 315 14.42 -2.75 -15.59
N ARG A 316 14.22 -3.09 -16.87
CA ARG A 316 15.18 -2.82 -17.94
C ARG A 316 15.45 -1.33 -18.16
N ILE A 317 14.43 -0.48 -18.03
CA ILE A 317 14.56 0.98 -18.21
C ILE A 317 15.37 1.59 -17.06
N ALA A 318 15.19 1.10 -15.84
CA ALA A 318 15.97 1.52 -14.67
C ALA A 318 17.48 1.22 -14.82
N SER A 319 17.82 0.15 -15.53
CA SER A 319 19.21 -0.28 -15.80
C SER A 319 19.88 0.40 -17.01
N LEU A 320 19.18 1.27 -17.74
CA LEU A 320 19.74 1.98 -18.89
C LEU A 320 20.77 3.04 -18.47
N ASN A 321 21.72 3.30 -19.37
CA ASN A 321 22.70 4.39 -19.23
C ASN A 321 21.99 5.74 -19.01
N GLU A 322 22.56 6.57 -18.13
CA GLU A 322 22.02 7.88 -17.73
C GLU A 322 21.66 8.78 -18.91
N VAL A 323 22.51 8.78 -19.95
CA VAL A 323 22.31 9.58 -21.16
C VAL A 323 21.05 9.16 -21.92
N LEU A 324 20.84 7.85 -22.10
CA LEU A 324 19.68 7.33 -22.81
C LEU A 324 18.39 7.59 -22.01
N ARG A 325 18.44 7.41 -20.69
CA ARG A 325 17.31 7.67 -19.80
C ARG A 325 16.90 9.14 -19.84
N ARG A 326 17.87 10.07 -19.80
CA ARG A 326 17.59 11.50 -19.90
C ARG A 326 17.02 11.91 -21.26
N ARG A 327 17.52 11.32 -22.36
CA ARG A 327 16.95 11.53 -23.70
C ARG A 327 15.50 11.06 -23.77
N MET A 328 15.22 9.86 -23.27
CA MET A 328 13.87 9.29 -23.21
C MET A 328 12.92 10.17 -22.40
N LEU A 329 13.37 10.69 -21.25
CA LEU A 329 12.61 11.64 -20.43
C LEU A 329 12.23 12.89 -21.24
N TRP A 330 13.20 13.52 -21.91
CA TRP A 330 12.94 14.73 -22.71
C TRP A 330 12.04 14.45 -23.91
N ILE A 331 12.19 13.29 -24.58
CA ILE A 331 11.34 12.90 -25.71
C ILE A 331 9.90 12.68 -25.24
N ALA A 332 9.69 11.91 -24.17
CA ALA A 332 8.35 11.63 -23.63
C ALA A 332 7.68 12.92 -23.12
N PHE A 333 8.44 13.77 -22.43
CA PHE A 333 7.95 15.07 -21.95
C PHE A 333 7.57 16.00 -23.12
N ALA A 334 8.41 16.12 -24.13
CA ALA A 334 8.11 16.93 -25.31
C ALA A 334 6.85 16.40 -26.04
N LEU A 335 6.72 15.08 -26.22
CA LEU A 335 5.55 14.49 -26.85
C LEU A 335 4.27 14.77 -26.04
N LEU A 336 4.32 14.61 -24.71
CA LEU A 336 3.19 14.94 -23.82
C LEU A 336 2.78 16.41 -23.91
N VAL A 337 3.74 17.33 -23.90
CA VAL A 337 3.46 18.77 -24.06
C VAL A 337 2.84 19.06 -25.42
N THR A 338 3.32 18.42 -26.49
CA THR A 338 2.72 18.60 -27.83
C THR A 338 1.30 18.06 -27.90
N LEU A 339 1.02 16.88 -27.33
CA LEU A 339 -0.32 16.31 -27.26
C LEU A 339 -1.25 17.16 -26.40
N ALA A 340 -0.78 17.64 -25.24
CA ALA A 340 -1.53 18.58 -24.39
C ALA A 340 -1.89 19.88 -25.14
N GLY A 341 -0.99 20.38 -25.98
CA GLY A 341 -1.27 21.53 -26.84
C GLY A 341 -2.35 21.25 -27.89
N VAL A 342 -2.30 20.07 -28.52
CA VAL A 342 -3.34 19.62 -29.47
C VAL A 342 -4.69 19.45 -28.76
N GLU A 343 -4.72 18.87 -27.57
CA GLU A 343 -5.95 18.68 -26.79
C GLU A 343 -6.56 20.00 -26.30
N ALA A 344 -5.74 20.96 -25.89
CA ALA A 344 -6.20 22.31 -25.57
C ALA A 344 -6.85 22.99 -26.80
N ALA A 345 -6.29 22.79 -28.00
CA ALA A 345 -6.87 23.28 -29.24
C ALA A 345 -8.17 22.55 -29.61
N LEU A 346 -8.23 21.23 -29.44
CA LEU A 346 -9.46 20.45 -29.65
C LEU A 346 -10.57 20.85 -28.66
N ALA A 347 -10.23 21.13 -27.40
CA ALA A 347 -11.19 21.63 -26.41
C ALA A 347 -11.75 23.00 -26.80
N LEU A 348 -10.93 23.90 -27.33
CA LEU A 348 -11.42 25.18 -27.89
C LEU A 348 -12.36 24.94 -29.08
N MET A 349 -11.99 24.03 -29.99
CA MET A 349 -12.81 23.68 -31.15
C MET A 349 -14.16 23.09 -30.75
N ARG A 350 -14.19 22.27 -29.69
CA ARG A 350 -15.41 21.70 -29.12
C ARG A 350 -16.40 22.80 -28.71
N ASP A 351 -15.94 23.82 -28.00
CA ASP A 351 -16.80 24.91 -27.55
C ASP A 351 -17.32 25.77 -28.70
N MET A 352 -16.47 26.04 -29.70
CA MET A 352 -16.90 26.72 -30.93
C MET A 352 -17.99 25.92 -31.67
N LEU A 353 -17.80 24.61 -31.83
CA LEU A 353 -18.79 23.73 -32.49
C LEU A 353 -20.12 23.66 -31.73
N ILE A 354 -20.10 23.70 -30.39
CA ILE A 354 -21.32 23.72 -29.57
C ILE A 354 -22.05 25.05 -29.73
N ALA A 355 -21.32 26.16 -29.72
CA ALA A 355 -21.89 27.49 -29.94
C ALA A 355 -22.55 27.60 -31.33
N ASP A 356 -21.87 27.12 -32.37
CA ASP A 356 -22.41 27.12 -33.74
C ASP A 356 -23.67 26.25 -33.85
N LYS A 357 -23.69 25.07 -33.23
CA LYS A 357 -24.89 24.20 -33.19
C LYS A 357 -26.06 24.87 -32.46
N GLN A 358 -25.80 25.59 -31.38
CA GLN A 358 -26.83 26.35 -30.66
C GLN A 358 -27.36 27.51 -31.51
N ALA A 359 -26.48 28.25 -32.20
CA ALA A 359 -26.89 29.32 -33.11
C ALA A 359 -27.75 28.80 -34.27
N LEU A 360 -27.39 27.64 -34.84
CA LEU A 360 -28.20 26.98 -35.87
C LEU A 360 -29.56 26.55 -35.33
N LEU A 361 -29.62 25.88 -34.18
CA LEU A 361 -30.90 25.51 -33.55
C LEU A 361 -31.77 26.73 -33.23
N GLN A 362 -31.16 27.83 -32.79
CA GLN A 362 -31.84 29.10 -32.56
C GLN A 362 -32.32 29.75 -33.85
N SER A 363 -31.59 29.65 -34.96
CA SER A 363 -32.06 30.14 -36.26
C SER A 363 -33.23 29.30 -36.80
N LEU A 364 -33.33 28.03 -36.39
CA LEU A 364 -34.38 27.10 -36.77
C LEU A 364 -35.58 27.13 -35.82
N SER A 365 -35.41 27.58 -34.57
CA SER A 365 -36.48 27.80 -33.61
C SER A 365 -36.91 29.27 -33.62
N THR A 366 -38.19 29.60 -33.74
CA THR A 366 -38.70 30.98 -33.78
C THR A 366 -38.57 31.76 -32.44
N VAL A 367 -37.73 31.32 -31.52
CA VAL A 367 -37.53 31.91 -30.20
C VAL A 367 -36.13 32.54 -30.14
N GLN A 368 -36.06 33.87 -30.15
CA GLN A 368 -34.83 34.60 -29.86
C GLN A 368 -34.45 34.45 -28.37
N ALA A 369 -33.25 33.94 -28.09
CA ALA A 369 -32.59 34.09 -26.80
C ALA A 369 -31.57 35.24 -26.86
N GLY A 370 -31.46 36.00 -25.77
CA GLY A 370 -30.63 37.21 -25.69
C GLY A 370 -29.11 36.92 -25.69
N PRO A 371 -28.30 37.92 -26.11
CA PRO A 371 -26.85 37.76 -26.26
C PRO A 371 -26.18 37.61 -24.89
N THR A 372 -25.40 36.55 -24.71
CA THR A 372 -24.48 36.40 -23.57
C THR A 372 -23.04 36.70 -24.00
N GLU A 373 -22.84 37.83 -24.68
CA GLU A 373 -21.51 38.34 -25.07
C GLU A 373 -20.84 39.14 -23.95
N GLY A 374 -20.64 38.50 -22.80
CA GLY A 374 -19.87 39.08 -21.68
C GLY A 374 -18.54 38.38 -21.46
N TRP A 375 -17.60 39.02 -20.77
CA TRP A 375 -16.34 38.41 -20.28
C TRP A 375 -16.60 37.09 -19.51
N VAL A 376 -17.76 37.01 -18.85
CA VAL A 376 -18.27 35.82 -18.13
C VAL A 376 -18.55 34.63 -19.07
N GLY A 377 -18.91 34.86 -20.34
CA GLY A 377 -19.16 33.81 -21.34
C GLY A 377 -17.88 33.12 -21.85
N ARG A 378 -16.70 33.73 -21.65
CA ARG A 378 -15.39 33.15 -22.02
C ARG A 378 -14.74 32.34 -20.89
N ILE A 379 -15.28 32.42 -19.66
CA ILE A 379 -14.79 31.68 -18.50
C ILE A 379 -14.90 30.16 -18.72
N PRO A 380 -16.02 29.61 -19.22
CA PRO A 380 -16.12 28.18 -19.53
C PRO A 380 -15.11 27.73 -20.58
N THR A 381 -14.87 28.55 -21.61
CA THR A 381 -13.95 28.25 -22.72
C THR A 381 -12.51 28.17 -22.23
N ALA A 382 -12.06 29.16 -21.44
CA ALA A 382 -10.74 29.14 -20.82
C ALA A 382 -10.59 27.96 -19.84
N GLY A 383 -11.64 27.63 -19.10
CA GLY A 383 -11.68 26.47 -18.21
C GLY A 383 -11.53 25.13 -18.94
N GLN A 384 -12.20 24.96 -20.09
CA GLN A 384 -12.09 23.75 -20.89
C GLN A 384 -10.74 23.61 -21.59
N MET A 385 -10.15 24.70 -22.10
CA MET A 385 -8.80 24.68 -22.67
C MET A 385 -7.76 24.31 -21.63
N LEU A 386 -7.84 24.92 -20.44
CA LEU A 386 -6.94 24.63 -19.33
C LEU A 386 -7.11 23.18 -18.85
N LEU A 387 -8.35 22.69 -18.80
CA LEU A 387 -8.63 21.29 -18.50
C LEU A 387 -8.03 20.35 -19.55
N GLY A 388 -8.21 20.63 -20.85
CA GLY A 388 -7.63 19.84 -21.95
C GLY A 388 -6.10 19.86 -21.99
N PHE A 389 -5.46 20.93 -21.48
CA PHE A 389 -4.00 20.97 -21.33
C PHE A 389 -3.51 20.18 -20.11
N ILE A 390 -4.22 20.25 -18.98
CA ILE A 390 -3.78 19.63 -17.71
C ILE A 390 -4.07 18.14 -17.65
N LEU A 391 -5.19 17.68 -18.23
CA LEU A 391 -5.64 16.29 -18.15
C LEU A 391 -4.59 15.30 -18.65
N PRO A 392 -3.98 15.47 -19.84
CA PRO A 392 -2.54 15.54 -19.98
C PRO A 392 -1.62 14.78 -19.02
N PHE A 393 -1.00 15.66 -18.26
CA PHE A 393 -0.10 15.37 -17.17
C PHE A 393 -0.81 14.62 -16.03
N ALA A 394 -2.10 14.87 -15.79
CA ALA A 394 -2.85 14.15 -14.77
C ALA A 394 -3.00 12.66 -15.11
N LEU A 395 -3.27 12.31 -16.36
CA LEU A 395 -3.33 10.93 -16.84
C LEU A 395 -1.95 10.27 -16.83
N ALA A 396 -0.88 11.03 -17.05
CA ALA A 396 0.48 10.50 -16.89
C ALA A 396 0.73 9.95 -15.47
N PHE A 397 0.19 10.59 -14.43
CA PHE A 397 0.33 10.13 -13.04
C PHE A 397 -0.40 8.81 -12.73
N ILE A 398 -1.23 8.29 -13.64
CA ILE A 398 -1.90 6.98 -13.49
C ILE A 398 -0.90 5.84 -13.33
N ALA A 399 0.33 5.99 -13.83
CA ALA A 399 1.35 4.96 -13.69
C ALA A 399 1.66 4.61 -12.21
N ILE A 400 1.59 5.57 -11.29
CA ILE A 400 1.88 5.36 -9.86
C ILE A 400 0.86 4.41 -9.21
N PRO A 401 -0.46 4.68 -9.21
CA PRO A 401 -1.44 3.74 -8.69
C PRO A 401 -1.50 2.46 -9.51
N LEU A 402 -1.20 2.49 -10.82
CA LEU A 402 -1.14 1.30 -11.65
C LEU A 402 -0.04 0.33 -11.20
N GLU A 403 1.14 0.83 -10.84
CA GLU A 403 2.24 0.03 -10.27
C GLU A 403 1.81 -0.63 -8.95
N SER A 404 1.28 0.18 -8.03
CA SER A 404 0.76 -0.32 -6.74
C SER A 404 -0.33 -1.37 -6.96
N LEU A 405 -1.23 -1.15 -7.93
CA LEU A 405 -2.27 -2.10 -8.31
C LEU A 405 -1.67 -3.40 -8.83
N ILE A 406 -0.68 -3.36 -9.73
CA ILE A 406 -0.06 -4.57 -10.30
C ILE A 406 0.64 -5.41 -9.22
N HIS A 407 1.42 -4.78 -8.34
CA HIS A 407 2.11 -5.48 -7.26
C HIS A 407 1.14 -6.11 -6.25
N SER A 408 0.15 -5.34 -5.81
CA SER A 408 -0.85 -5.81 -4.84
C SER A 408 -1.85 -6.80 -5.46
N ALA A 409 -2.21 -6.64 -6.74
CA ALA A 409 -3.10 -7.54 -7.48
C ALA A 409 -2.52 -8.95 -7.62
N ARG A 410 -1.20 -9.10 -7.77
CA ARG A 410 -0.57 -10.43 -7.76
C ARG A 410 -0.85 -11.17 -6.46
N THR A 411 -0.74 -10.49 -5.32
CA THR A 411 -0.97 -11.08 -4.00
C THR A 411 -2.45 -11.35 -3.75
N VAL A 412 -3.30 -10.34 -3.96
CA VAL A 412 -4.76 -10.44 -3.78
C VAL A 412 -5.36 -11.46 -4.76
N GLY A 413 -4.95 -11.41 -6.02
CA GLY A 413 -5.36 -12.35 -7.06
C GLY A 413 -4.90 -13.77 -6.78
N GLY A 414 -3.70 -13.98 -6.23
CA GLY A 414 -3.23 -15.29 -5.79
C GLY A 414 -4.11 -15.89 -4.68
N VAL A 415 -4.49 -15.07 -3.69
CA VAL A 415 -5.42 -15.48 -2.62
C VAL A 415 -6.81 -15.78 -3.20
N LEU A 416 -7.34 -14.89 -4.05
CA LEU A 416 -8.66 -15.05 -4.68
C LEU A 416 -8.72 -16.31 -5.55
N LEU A 417 -7.70 -16.57 -6.36
CA LEU A 417 -7.60 -17.76 -7.20
C LEU A 417 -7.56 -19.02 -6.34
N THR A 418 -6.83 -19.00 -5.22
CA THR A 418 -6.80 -20.13 -4.27
C THR A 418 -8.20 -20.40 -3.70
N VAL A 419 -8.93 -19.36 -3.32
CA VAL A 419 -10.32 -19.46 -2.83
C VAL A 419 -11.24 -19.99 -3.91
N LEU A 420 -11.12 -19.49 -5.15
CA LEU A 420 -11.93 -19.92 -6.30
C LEU A 420 -11.70 -21.40 -6.61
N VAL A 421 -10.45 -21.87 -6.65
CA VAL A 421 -10.12 -23.29 -6.86
C VAL A 421 -10.66 -24.16 -5.71
N ARG A 422 -10.58 -23.70 -4.46
CA ARG A 422 -11.19 -24.41 -3.31
C ARG A 422 -12.72 -24.47 -3.40
N ALA A 423 -13.36 -23.38 -3.81
CA ALA A 423 -14.80 -23.33 -4.00
C ALA A 423 -15.23 -24.28 -5.13
N LEU A 424 -14.51 -24.28 -6.25
CA LEU A 424 -14.74 -25.21 -7.36
C LEU A 424 -14.56 -26.67 -6.92
N ALA A 425 -13.54 -26.96 -6.12
CA ALA A 425 -13.32 -28.28 -5.54
C ALA A 425 -14.51 -28.72 -4.66
N LEU A 426 -15.07 -27.82 -3.86
CA LEU A 426 -16.26 -28.06 -3.05
C LEU A 426 -17.49 -28.32 -3.93
N VAL A 427 -17.73 -27.47 -4.94
CA VAL A 427 -18.86 -27.62 -5.88
C VAL A 427 -18.81 -28.97 -6.59
N LEU A 428 -17.65 -29.37 -7.09
CA LEU A 428 -17.48 -30.67 -7.76
C LEU A 428 -17.69 -31.85 -6.80
N ARG A 429 -17.26 -31.72 -5.54
CA ARG A 429 -17.50 -32.75 -4.52
C ARG A 429 -18.98 -32.88 -4.20
N VAL A 430 -19.70 -31.77 -4.05
CA VAL A 430 -21.15 -31.74 -3.79
C VAL A 430 -21.91 -32.27 -5.00
N ALA A 431 -21.57 -31.84 -6.22
CA ALA A 431 -22.16 -32.33 -7.45
C ALA A 431 -21.97 -33.84 -7.62
N GLY A 432 -20.76 -34.35 -7.36
CA GLY A 432 -20.48 -35.79 -7.38
C GLY A 432 -21.31 -36.59 -6.36
N GLN A 433 -21.60 -36.00 -5.18
CA GLN A 433 -22.51 -36.60 -4.20
C GLN A 433 -23.97 -36.53 -4.66
N ALA A 434 -24.40 -35.40 -5.22
CA ALA A 434 -25.76 -35.19 -5.73
C ALA A 434 -26.08 -36.19 -6.85
N VAL A 435 -25.15 -36.42 -7.79
CA VAL A 435 -25.32 -37.42 -8.87
C VAL A 435 -25.51 -38.84 -8.31
N ARG A 436 -24.74 -39.22 -7.28
CA ARG A 436 -24.90 -40.52 -6.61
C ARG A 436 -26.19 -40.62 -5.81
N GLN A 437 -26.69 -39.51 -5.29
CA GLN A 437 -27.99 -39.49 -4.61
C GLN A 437 -29.13 -39.57 -5.62
N ALA A 438 -29.04 -38.83 -6.72
CA ALA A 438 -30.00 -38.85 -7.81
C ALA A 438 -30.15 -40.24 -8.40
N SER A 439 -29.06 -40.97 -8.65
CA SER A 439 -29.14 -42.36 -9.12
C SER A 439 -29.86 -43.28 -8.13
N ARG A 440 -29.64 -43.12 -6.82
CA ARG A 440 -30.37 -43.87 -5.78
C ARG A 440 -31.85 -43.51 -5.72
N VAL A 441 -32.19 -42.24 -5.93
CA VAL A 441 -33.58 -41.76 -5.97
C VAL A 441 -34.29 -42.28 -7.23
N LEU A 442 -33.63 -42.27 -8.39
CA LEU A 442 -34.11 -42.86 -9.65
C LEU A 442 -34.44 -44.35 -9.47
N ILE A 443 -33.57 -45.11 -8.79
CA ILE A 443 -33.84 -46.53 -8.47
C ILE A 443 -35.09 -46.68 -7.62
N ARG A 444 -35.28 -45.81 -6.61
CA ARG A 444 -36.48 -45.84 -5.74
C ARG A 444 -37.76 -45.45 -6.50
N LEU A 445 -37.71 -44.42 -7.34
CA LEU A 445 -38.83 -44.01 -8.20
C LEU A 445 -39.22 -45.12 -9.18
N TYR A 446 -38.22 -45.79 -9.76
CA TYR A 446 -38.43 -46.95 -10.62
C TYR A 446 -39.08 -48.11 -9.86
N ASP A 447 -38.65 -48.39 -8.63
CA ASP A 447 -39.28 -49.41 -7.79
C ASP A 447 -40.74 -49.05 -7.40
N VAL A 448 -41.06 -47.75 -7.22
CA VAL A 448 -42.43 -47.27 -6.98
C VAL A 448 -43.34 -47.51 -8.19
N ALA A 449 -42.83 -47.27 -9.41
CA ALA A 449 -43.58 -47.52 -10.64
C ALA A 449 -43.96 -49.01 -10.84
N ILE A 450 -43.27 -49.93 -10.16
CA ILE A 450 -43.45 -51.39 -10.28
C ILE A 450 -44.12 -51.98 -9.02
N VAL A 451 -44.80 -51.16 -8.20
CA VAL A 451 -45.35 -51.57 -6.89
C VAL A 451 -46.31 -52.77 -6.93
N LEU A 452 -47.23 -52.85 -7.90
CA LEU A 452 -48.24 -53.93 -7.96
C LEU A 452 -47.64 -55.34 -8.14
N PRO A 453 -46.80 -55.61 -9.17
CA PRO A 453 -46.14 -56.90 -9.29
C PRO A 453 -45.13 -57.15 -8.16
N LEU A 454 -44.54 -56.12 -7.56
CA LEU A 454 -43.67 -56.27 -6.39
C LEU A 454 -44.43 -56.75 -5.15
N LEU A 455 -45.66 -56.27 -4.93
CA LEU A 455 -46.54 -56.72 -3.85
C LEU A 455 -47.00 -58.15 -4.08
N ALA A 456 -47.39 -58.50 -5.32
CA ALA A 456 -47.72 -59.87 -5.69
C ALA A 456 -46.54 -60.84 -5.48
N GLU A 457 -45.33 -60.46 -5.89
CA GLU A 457 -44.10 -61.25 -5.65
C GLU A 457 -43.81 -61.40 -4.15
N ARG A 458 -43.97 -60.34 -3.35
CA ARG A 458 -43.76 -60.37 -1.89
C ARG A 458 -44.78 -61.23 -1.16
N LEU A 459 -46.05 -61.18 -1.56
CA LEU A 459 -47.11 -62.03 -0.99
C LEU A 459 -46.88 -63.51 -1.30
N VAL A 460 -46.52 -63.83 -2.55
CA VAL A 460 -46.22 -65.22 -2.96
C VAL A 460 -44.96 -65.75 -2.29
N ARG A 461 -43.90 -64.92 -2.16
CA ARG A 461 -42.68 -65.32 -1.42
C ARG A 461 -42.91 -65.40 0.09
N GLY A 462 -43.71 -64.50 0.66
CA GLY A 462 -44.10 -64.54 2.07
C GLY A 462 -44.86 -65.82 2.40
N ALA A 463 -45.82 -66.21 1.55
CA ALA A 463 -46.57 -67.47 1.67
C ALA A 463 -45.66 -68.71 1.57
N ARG A 464 -44.73 -68.75 0.60
CA ARG A 464 -43.76 -69.85 0.47
C ARG A 464 -42.79 -69.94 1.66
N ARG A 465 -42.38 -68.80 2.23
CA ARG A 465 -41.47 -68.76 3.38
C ARG A 465 -42.17 -69.21 4.67
N SER A 466 -43.45 -68.88 4.83
CA SER A 466 -44.28 -69.37 5.94
C SER A 466 -44.55 -70.87 5.84
N GLY A 467 -44.77 -71.41 4.62
CA GLY A 467 -44.93 -72.85 4.41
C GLY A 467 -43.67 -73.67 4.72
N ARG A 468 -42.48 -73.13 4.41
CA ARG A 468 -41.20 -73.80 4.71
C ARG A 468 -40.83 -73.83 6.19
N ILE A 469 -41.32 -72.88 6.97
CA ILE A 469 -41.16 -72.88 8.44
C ILE A 469 -42.13 -73.91 9.05
N GLY A 470 -43.34 -74.04 8.51
CA GLY A 470 -44.28 -75.09 8.91
C GLY A 470 -43.82 -76.52 8.58
N GLU A 471 -43.13 -76.74 7.45
CA GLU A 471 -42.54 -78.05 7.12
C GLU A 471 -41.43 -78.46 8.11
N LEU A 472 -40.62 -77.52 8.59
CA LEU A 472 -39.55 -77.80 9.57
C LEU A 472 -40.11 -78.16 10.97
N ASP A 473 -41.24 -77.57 11.37
CA ASP A 473 -41.93 -77.95 12.62
C ASP A 473 -42.58 -79.34 12.51
N VAL A 474 -43.15 -79.70 11.35
CA VAL A 474 -43.78 -81.02 11.13
C VAL A 474 -42.74 -82.14 11.05
N ASP A 475 -41.56 -81.90 10.49
CA ASP A 475 -40.46 -82.87 10.48
C ASP A 475 -39.81 -83.04 11.87
N ALA A 476 -39.83 -82.01 12.72
CA ALA A 476 -39.42 -82.11 14.12
C ALA A 476 -40.42 -82.92 14.97
N GLU A 477 -41.73 -82.83 14.69
CA GLU A 477 -42.75 -83.66 15.35
C GLU A 477 -42.69 -85.14 14.91
N ARG A 478 -42.36 -85.42 13.65
CA ARG A 478 -42.26 -86.80 13.11
C ARG A 478 -41.01 -87.56 13.55
N THR A 479 -40.01 -86.89 14.10
CA THR A 479 -38.80 -87.55 14.64
C THR A 479 -38.92 -87.94 16.11
N HIS A 480 -40.03 -87.57 16.77
CA HIS A 480 -40.29 -87.84 18.19
C HIS A 480 -41.51 -88.76 18.46
N ALA A 481 -42.08 -89.36 17.41
CA ALA A 481 -43.04 -90.47 17.51
C ALA A 481 -42.40 -91.74 16.94
#